data_AF-A0AAV0YKK4-F1
#
_entry.id   AF-A0AAV0YKK4-F1
#
_cell.length_a   1.000
_cell.length_b   1.000
_cell.length_c   1.000
_cell.angle_alpha   90.00
_cell.angle_beta   90.00
_cell.angle_gamma   90.00
#
_symmetry.space_group_name_H-M   'P 1'
#
loop_
_entity.id
_entity.type
_entity.pdbx_description
1 polymer ?
#
loop_
_entity_poly.entity_id
_entity_poly.type
_entity_poly.pdbx_seq_one_letter_code
_entity_poly.pdbx_strand_id
1 'polypeptide(L)'
;MWPPDLIQKAKDGGLDAIETYIFWDRHEPVQRQYNFSGNLDFVKFFKLIQEAGLYAIMRIGPYACAEWNYGGFPLWLHNIPGIELRTDNQVYKNEMQIFTTKIVNVAKEANLFASQGGPILLAQIENEYGDIMWNYKDAGKAYVKWCAQMALAQNIGVPWIMCQQPDAPQPIINTCNGYYCHNFKPNNLKSPKMFTENWIGWFQKWGERVPHRSAEDSAFSVARFFQNGGVLNNYYMYHGGTNFGRTAGAPYMTTSYNYDAPIDDSNGLNWEWKMEPKKDTMHGKGNIKAHQLLEQKELTLDASDYLWYMTSVDINDTSIWSNSTLRVNTMGHTLHGYVNRKYIGYQFSQWGNKFTYEKNVSLKNGTTL
;
A
#
# COMPACT_ATOMS: atom_id res chain seq x y z
N MET A 1 3.39 -8.56 -17.52
CA MET A 1 2.07 -8.90 -18.11
C MET A 1 1.31 -9.66 -17.05
N TRP A 2 -0.01 -9.48 -16.94
CA TRP A 2 -0.79 -10.38 -16.07
C TRP A 2 -0.58 -11.81 -16.54
N PRO A 3 -0.45 -12.78 -15.62
CA PRO A 3 -0.30 -14.17 -16.03
C PRO A 3 -1.44 -14.50 -17.01
N PRO A 4 -1.13 -14.98 -18.22
CA PRO A 4 -2.10 -15.06 -19.32
C PRO A 4 -3.31 -15.95 -19.00
N ASP A 5 -3.19 -16.79 -17.99
CA ASP A 5 -4.20 -17.73 -17.51
C ASP A 5 -4.90 -17.30 -16.21
N LEU A 6 -4.48 -16.21 -15.54
CA LEU A 6 -5.00 -15.85 -14.21
C LEU A 6 -6.52 -15.57 -14.23
N ILE A 7 -6.97 -14.75 -15.19
CA ILE A 7 -8.39 -14.41 -15.35
C ILE A 7 -9.19 -15.66 -15.72
N GLN A 8 -8.61 -16.53 -16.55
CA GLN A 8 -9.27 -17.78 -16.95
C GLN A 8 -9.39 -18.75 -15.77
N LYS A 9 -8.34 -18.91 -14.96
CA LYS A 9 -8.37 -19.71 -13.72
C LYS A 9 -9.43 -19.17 -12.74
N ALA A 10 -9.55 -17.85 -12.61
CA ALA A 10 -10.61 -17.24 -11.81
C ALA A 10 -12.01 -17.57 -12.32
N LYS A 11 -12.22 -17.52 -13.64
CA LYS A 11 -13.47 -17.94 -14.28
C LYS A 11 -13.77 -19.42 -14.05
N ASP A 12 -12.79 -20.29 -14.30
CA ASP A 12 -12.94 -21.75 -14.15
C ASP A 12 -13.15 -22.14 -12.68
N GLY A 13 -12.61 -21.35 -11.75
CA GLY A 13 -12.85 -21.46 -10.31
C GLY A 13 -14.21 -20.93 -9.85
N GLY A 14 -15.06 -20.47 -10.77
CA GLY A 14 -16.44 -20.08 -10.51
C GLY A 14 -16.64 -18.66 -9.97
N LEU A 15 -15.68 -17.75 -10.20
CA LEU A 15 -15.91 -16.34 -9.88
C LEU A 15 -16.84 -15.69 -10.90
N ASP A 16 -17.72 -14.79 -10.43
CA ASP A 16 -18.53 -13.92 -11.28
C ASP A 16 -17.87 -12.57 -11.57
N ALA A 17 -16.96 -12.14 -10.68
CA ALA A 17 -16.31 -10.84 -10.75
C ALA A 17 -14.87 -10.89 -10.24
N ILE A 18 -14.03 -9.97 -10.73
CA ILE A 18 -12.68 -9.73 -10.24
C ILE A 18 -12.63 -8.35 -9.56
N GLU A 19 -12.16 -8.31 -8.32
CA GLU A 19 -11.92 -7.08 -7.57
C GLU A 19 -10.44 -6.67 -7.66
N THR A 20 -10.17 -5.37 -7.79
CA THR A 20 -8.80 -4.86 -7.76
C THR A 20 -8.74 -3.42 -7.23
N TYR A 21 -7.62 -3.07 -6.60
CA TYR A 21 -7.30 -1.69 -6.25
C TYR A 21 -6.69 -0.92 -7.43
N ILE A 22 -6.75 0.41 -7.36
CA ILE A 22 -5.97 1.31 -8.20
C ILE A 22 -4.87 1.95 -7.34
N PHE A 23 -3.60 1.77 -7.71
CA PHE A 23 -2.45 2.25 -6.92
C PHE A 23 -1.99 3.64 -7.41
N TRP A 24 -2.30 4.69 -6.65
CA TRP A 24 -2.03 6.09 -7.05
C TRP A 24 -0.54 6.36 -7.26
N ASP A 25 0.31 5.93 -6.33
CA ASP A 25 1.76 6.04 -6.41
C ASP A 25 2.36 5.49 -7.73
N ARG A 26 1.77 4.41 -8.26
CA ARG A 26 2.21 3.80 -9.52
C ARG A 26 1.67 4.52 -10.74
N HIS A 27 0.42 4.99 -10.67
CA HIS A 27 -0.21 5.68 -11.78
C HIS A 27 0.18 7.15 -11.89
N GLU A 28 0.68 7.79 -10.84
CA GLU A 28 1.19 9.17 -10.82
C GLU A 28 2.51 9.26 -10.04
N PRO A 29 3.60 8.60 -10.50
CA PRO A 29 4.87 8.55 -9.77
C PRO A 29 5.53 9.92 -9.62
N VAL A 30 5.22 10.85 -10.53
CA VAL A 30 5.57 12.27 -10.47
C VAL A 30 4.28 13.06 -10.60
N GLN A 31 4.11 14.11 -9.80
CA GLN A 31 2.90 14.92 -9.79
C GLN A 31 2.50 15.34 -11.21
N ARG A 32 1.25 15.02 -11.60
CA ARG A 32 0.61 15.21 -12.91
C ARG A 32 1.21 14.45 -14.09
N GLN A 33 2.17 13.55 -13.87
CA GLN A 33 2.70 12.67 -14.91
C GLN A 33 2.16 11.26 -14.71
N TYR A 34 1.20 10.88 -15.54
CA TYR A 34 0.48 9.62 -15.39
C TYR A 34 1.12 8.48 -16.18
N ASN A 35 1.10 7.27 -15.62
CA ASN A 35 1.50 6.04 -16.29
C ASN A 35 0.38 4.99 -16.29
N PHE A 36 -0.13 4.68 -17.49
CA PHE A 36 -1.13 3.64 -17.75
C PHE A 36 -0.63 2.62 -18.77
N SER A 37 0.67 2.35 -18.79
CA SER A 37 1.30 1.44 -19.74
C SER A 37 1.77 0.14 -19.08
N GLY A 38 2.01 -0.90 -19.89
CA GLY A 38 2.57 -2.15 -19.41
C GLY A 38 1.67 -2.85 -18.39
N ASN A 39 2.20 -3.12 -17.20
CA ASN A 39 1.42 -3.72 -16.09
C ASN A 39 0.54 -2.71 -15.35
N LEU A 40 0.62 -1.41 -15.67
CA LEU A 40 -0.21 -0.34 -15.13
C LEU A 40 -1.35 0.05 -16.09
N ASP A 41 -1.54 -0.68 -17.18
CA ASP A 41 -2.65 -0.47 -18.09
C ASP A 41 -3.94 -1.10 -17.51
N PHE A 42 -4.55 -0.42 -16.54
CA PHE A 42 -5.78 -0.92 -15.91
C PHE A 42 -6.96 -0.99 -16.90
N VAL A 43 -6.95 -0.20 -17.97
CA VAL A 43 -8.00 -0.25 -19.00
C VAL A 43 -7.94 -1.60 -19.70
N LYS A 44 -6.75 -1.99 -20.15
CA LYS A 44 -6.55 -3.31 -20.74
C LYS A 44 -6.89 -4.43 -19.74
N PHE A 45 -6.65 -4.24 -18.44
CA PHE A 45 -6.99 -5.24 -17.42
C PHE A 45 -8.49 -5.50 -17.39
N PHE A 46 -9.29 -4.44 -17.24
CA PHE A 46 -10.74 -4.56 -17.23
C PHE A 46 -11.29 -5.04 -18.56
N LYS A 47 -10.69 -4.68 -19.71
CA LYS A 47 -11.08 -5.26 -21.00
C LYS A 47 -10.85 -6.76 -21.07
N LEU A 48 -9.74 -7.28 -20.54
CA LEU A 48 -9.53 -8.73 -20.46
C LEU A 48 -10.52 -9.42 -19.53
N ILE A 49 -10.88 -8.80 -18.39
CA ILE A 49 -11.94 -9.30 -17.50
C ILE A 49 -13.27 -9.39 -18.27
N GLN A 50 -13.60 -8.35 -19.04
CA GLN A 50 -14.80 -8.29 -19.88
C GLN A 50 -14.78 -9.36 -20.98
N GLU A 51 -13.65 -9.55 -21.67
CA GLU A 51 -13.47 -10.57 -22.71
C GLU A 51 -13.63 -11.98 -22.16
N ALA A 52 -13.19 -12.21 -20.92
CA ALA A 52 -13.44 -13.45 -20.20
C ALA A 52 -14.91 -13.62 -19.79
N GLY A 53 -15.77 -12.59 -19.93
CA GLY A 53 -17.18 -12.64 -19.54
C GLY A 53 -17.39 -12.53 -18.03
N LEU A 54 -16.43 -11.95 -17.30
CA LEU A 54 -16.51 -11.66 -15.87
C LEU A 54 -16.87 -10.18 -15.66
N TYR A 55 -17.43 -9.89 -14.49
CA TYR A 55 -17.60 -8.52 -14.01
C TYR A 55 -16.38 -8.03 -13.22
N ALA A 56 -16.39 -6.76 -12.83
CA ALA A 56 -15.33 -6.14 -12.08
C ALA A 56 -15.81 -5.26 -10.93
N ILE A 57 -15.01 -5.19 -9.87
CA ILE A 57 -15.14 -4.24 -8.77
C ILE A 57 -13.87 -3.40 -8.74
N MET A 58 -14.00 -2.10 -8.98
CA MET A 58 -12.85 -1.18 -9.06
C MET A 58 -12.71 -0.40 -7.76
N ARG A 59 -11.76 -0.78 -6.91
CA ARG A 59 -11.49 -0.08 -5.65
C ARG A 59 -10.50 1.04 -5.87
N ILE A 60 -11.01 2.22 -6.19
CA ILE A 60 -10.17 3.36 -6.57
C ILE A 60 -9.33 3.84 -5.39
N GLY A 61 -9.87 3.83 -4.17
CA GLY A 61 -9.22 4.37 -2.98
C GLY A 61 -9.40 5.90 -2.90
N PRO A 62 -8.33 6.72 -2.96
CA PRO A 62 -7.01 6.36 -3.45
C PRO A 62 -6.03 5.90 -2.37
N TYR A 63 -6.41 5.98 -1.09
CA TYR A 63 -5.81 5.13 -0.08
C TYR A 63 -6.33 3.70 -0.26
N ALA A 64 -5.42 2.76 -0.51
CA ALA A 64 -5.75 1.35 -0.74
C ALA A 64 -5.44 0.46 0.47
N CYS A 65 -4.59 0.91 1.40
CA CYS A 65 -3.93 0.02 2.37
C CYS A 65 -3.15 -1.10 1.65
N ALA A 66 -3.82 -2.24 1.41
CA ALA A 66 -3.44 -3.34 0.51
C ALA A 66 -2.06 -3.96 0.78
N GLU A 67 -1.51 -3.77 1.99
CA GLU A 67 -0.09 -4.03 2.27
C GLU A 67 0.83 -3.44 1.20
N TRP A 68 0.44 -2.27 0.66
CA TRP A 68 1.13 -1.59 -0.41
C TRP A 68 1.97 -0.43 0.12
N ASN A 69 3.05 -0.09 -0.60
CA ASN A 69 3.94 1.00 -0.24
C ASN A 69 3.15 2.30 0.00
N TYR A 70 3.35 2.89 1.18
CA TYR A 70 2.65 4.09 1.65
C TYR A 70 1.11 4.06 1.48
N GLY A 71 0.51 2.85 1.50
CA GLY A 71 -0.93 2.65 1.33
C GLY A 71 -1.45 3.02 -0.05
N GLY A 72 -0.58 3.11 -1.06
CA GLY A 72 -0.92 3.53 -2.41
C GLY A 72 -0.72 5.02 -2.68
N PHE A 73 -0.37 5.84 -1.68
CA PHE A 73 -0.11 7.26 -1.91
C PHE A 73 1.25 7.51 -2.56
N PRO A 74 1.34 8.40 -3.56
CA PRO A 74 2.64 8.85 -4.05
C PRO A 74 3.38 9.64 -2.98
N LEU A 75 4.68 9.42 -2.81
CA LEU A 75 5.42 10.11 -1.75
C LEU A 75 5.52 11.63 -1.96
N TRP A 76 5.47 12.14 -3.20
CA TRP A 76 5.44 13.58 -3.44
C TRP A 76 4.25 14.28 -2.77
N LEU A 77 3.17 13.55 -2.50
CA LEU A 77 1.99 14.04 -1.80
C LEU A 77 2.36 14.49 -0.39
N HIS A 78 3.24 13.77 0.30
CA HIS A 78 3.69 14.07 1.66
C HIS A 78 4.35 15.44 1.79
N ASN A 79 5.01 15.91 0.72
CA ASN A 79 5.81 17.14 0.75
C ASN A 79 5.02 18.38 0.33
N ILE A 80 3.71 18.26 0.08
CA ILE A 80 2.90 19.43 -0.27
C ILE A 80 2.68 20.27 1.00
N PRO A 81 3.00 21.58 0.98
CA PRO A 81 2.83 22.44 2.14
C PRO A 81 1.40 22.42 2.69
N GLY A 82 1.27 22.18 3.99
CA GLY A 82 -0.02 22.18 4.69
C GLY A 82 -0.89 20.95 4.42
N ILE A 83 -0.33 19.88 3.84
CA ILE A 83 -1.08 18.65 3.62
C ILE A 83 -1.28 17.87 4.93
N GLU A 84 -2.50 17.36 5.11
CA GLU A 84 -2.81 16.34 6.10
C GLU A 84 -3.63 15.25 5.41
N LEU A 85 -3.10 14.03 5.40
CA LEU A 85 -3.71 12.92 4.67
C LEU A 85 -4.95 12.40 5.38
N ARG A 86 -5.93 11.97 4.59
CA ARG A 86 -7.16 11.29 5.03
C ARG A 86 -7.92 12.07 6.12
N THR A 87 -8.02 13.38 5.98
CA THR A 87 -8.82 14.24 6.86
C THR A 87 -9.42 15.39 6.07
N ASP A 88 -10.20 16.24 6.73
CA ASP A 88 -10.83 17.42 6.12
C ASP A 88 -9.81 18.54 5.87
N ASN A 89 -8.84 18.25 5.00
CA ASN A 89 -7.75 19.12 4.61
C ASN A 89 -7.91 19.48 3.12
N GLN A 90 -8.02 20.76 2.80
CA GLN A 90 -8.34 21.18 1.44
C GLN A 90 -7.26 20.81 0.42
N VAL A 91 -5.99 20.84 0.81
CA VAL A 91 -4.85 20.45 -0.04
C VAL A 91 -4.99 18.98 -0.44
N TYR A 92 -5.15 18.09 0.55
CA TYR A 92 -5.33 16.67 0.31
C TYR A 92 -6.59 16.36 -0.49
N LYS A 93 -7.74 16.96 -0.13
CA LYS A 93 -9.01 16.79 -0.84
C LYS A 93 -8.90 17.16 -2.32
N ASN A 94 -8.21 18.25 -2.65
CA ASN A 94 -7.98 18.67 -4.03
C ASN A 94 -7.17 17.61 -4.80
N GLU A 95 -6.06 17.12 -4.23
CA GLU A 95 -5.22 16.11 -4.88
C GLU A 95 -5.97 14.77 -5.06
N MET A 96 -6.68 14.31 -4.02
CA MET A 96 -7.51 13.10 -4.08
C MET A 96 -8.62 13.20 -5.13
N GLN A 97 -9.27 14.36 -5.25
CA GLN A 97 -10.29 14.60 -6.27
C GLN A 97 -9.67 14.57 -7.67
N ILE A 98 -8.53 15.23 -7.88
CA ILE A 98 -7.85 15.25 -9.19
C ILE A 98 -7.51 13.83 -9.65
N PHE A 99 -6.91 13.01 -8.77
CA PHE A 99 -6.56 11.64 -9.12
C PHE A 99 -7.80 10.76 -9.33
N THR A 100 -8.76 10.80 -8.41
CA THR A 100 -10.02 10.01 -8.54
C THR A 100 -10.75 10.37 -9.85
N THR A 101 -10.89 11.66 -10.15
CA THR A 101 -11.51 12.11 -11.41
C THR A 101 -10.71 11.68 -12.63
N LYS A 102 -9.36 11.68 -12.58
CA LYS A 102 -8.53 11.17 -13.67
C LYS A 102 -8.81 9.70 -13.95
N ILE A 103 -8.83 8.85 -12.92
CA ILE A 103 -9.11 7.41 -13.05
C ILE A 103 -10.53 7.17 -13.58
N VAL A 104 -11.53 7.87 -13.03
CA VAL A 104 -12.91 7.76 -13.52
C VAL A 104 -13.03 8.19 -14.98
N ASN A 105 -12.41 9.29 -15.38
CA ASN A 105 -12.49 9.76 -16.77
C ASN A 105 -11.86 8.75 -17.74
N VAL A 106 -10.68 8.22 -17.41
CA VAL A 106 -10.04 7.17 -18.24
C VAL A 106 -10.95 5.93 -18.33
N ALA A 107 -11.58 5.52 -17.23
CA ALA A 107 -12.52 4.39 -17.24
C ALA A 107 -13.80 4.67 -18.05
N LYS A 108 -14.33 5.91 -18.00
CA LYS A 108 -15.49 6.34 -18.78
C LYS A 108 -15.19 6.40 -20.27
N GLU A 109 -14.07 7.00 -20.65
CA GLU A 109 -13.62 7.12 -22.05
C GLU A 109 -13.44 5.73 -22.69
N ALA A 110 -13.02 4.73 -21.91
CA ALA A 110 -12.90 3.34 -22.33
C ALA A 110 -14.20 2.50 -22.20
N ASN A 111 -15.32 3.11 -21.80
CA ASN A 111 -16.62 2.46 -21.56
C ASN A 111 -16.50 1.24 -20.64
N LEU A 112 -15.85 1.41 -19.47
CA LEU A 112 -15.62 0.30 -18.54
C LEU A 112 -16.73 0.14 -17.49
N PHE A 113 -17.54 1.16 -17.23
CA PHE A 113 -18.66 1.04 -16.29
C PHE A 113 -19.81 0.23 -16.91
N ALA A 114 -20.49 -0.58 -16.11
CA ALA A 114 -21.61 -1.40 -16.58
C ALA A 114 -22.77 -0.57 -17.15
N SER A 115 -22.95 0.66 -16.68
CA SER A 115 -23.86 1.65 -17.26
C SER A 115 -23.54 2.02 -18.72
N GLN A 116 -22.30 1.79 -19.16
CA GLN A 116 -21.81 1.99 -20.53
C GLN A 116 -21.61 0.65 -21.29
N GLY A 117 -22.04 -0.47 -20.70
CA GLY A 117 -21.81 -1.81 -21.25
C GLY A 117 -20.44 -2.41 -20.92
N GLY A 118 -19.68 -1.82 -20.00
CA GLY A 118 -18.41 -2.37 -19.50
C GLY A 118 -18.56 -3.35 -18.33
N PRO A 119 -17.46 -3.90 -17.80
CA PRO A 119 -17.52 -4.92 -16.74
C PRO A 119 -17.67 -4.36 -15.31
N ILE A 120 -17.38 -3.08 -15.07
CA ILE A 120 -17.29 -2.53 -13.70
C ILE A 120 -18.70 -2.33 -13.12
N LEU A 121 -19.06 -3.16 -12.14
CA LEU A 121 -20.35 -3.14 -11.44
C LEU A 121 -20.37 -2.25 -10.20
N LEU A 122 -19.23 -2.11 -9.52
CA LEU A 122 -19.10 -1.37 -8.28
C LEU A 122 -17.77 -0.61 -8.29
N ALA A 123 -17.76 0.56 -7.66
CA ALA A 123 -16.54 1.30 -7.39
C ALA A 123 -16.41 1.63 -5.90
N GLN A 124 -15.20 1.58 -5.35
CA GLN A 124 -14.94 1.98 -3.97
C GLN A 124 -14.22 3.33 -3.89
N ILE A 125 -14.67 4.17 -2.96
CA ILE A 125 -13.97 5.37 -2.51
C ILE A 125 -13.47 5.16 -1.08
N GLU A 126 -12.26 5.61 -0.77
CA GLU A 126 -11.55 5.32 0.48
C GLU A 126 -11.35 3.82 0.76
N ASN A 127 -10.68 3.49 1.86
CA ASN A 127 -10.49 2.14 2.36
C ASN A 127 -10.43 2.10 3.88
N GLU A 128 -11.37 1.40 4.51
CA GLU A 128 -11.42 1.17 5.97
C GLU A 128 -11.28 2.44 6.80
N TYR A 129 -11.84 3.55 6.33
CA TYR A 129 -11.69 4.83 7.02
C TYR A 129 -12.45 4.87 8.35
N GLY A 130 -13.52 4.09 8.52
CA GLY A 130 -14.25 4.02 9.79
C GLY A 130 -13.39 3.58 10.97
N ASP A 131 -12.34 2.78 10.73
CA ASP A 131 -11.44 2.28 11.78
C ASP A 131 -10.52 3.37 12.35
N ILE A 132 -10.23 4.41 11.55
CA ILE A 132 -9.33 5.50 11.94
C ILE A 132 -10.03 6.86 12.09
N MET A 133 -11.28 6.99 11.63
CA MET A 133 -12.04 8.24 11.63
C MET A 133 -12.06 8.94 13.00
N TRP A 134 -12.11 8.17 14.10
CA TRP A 134 -12.14 8.70 15.45
C TRP A 134 -10.90 9.54 15.81
N ASN A 135 -9.74 9.25 15.23
CA ASN A 135 -8.50 10.03 15.43
C ASN A 135 -8.66 11.47 14.94
N TYR A 136 -9.49 11.68 13.92
CA TYR A 136 -9.73 12.98 13.28
C TYR A 136 -10.98 13.70 13.80
N LYS A 137 -11.71 13.09 14.75
CA LYS A 137 -12.90 13.68 15.39
C LYS A 137 -13.90 14.20 14.34
N ASP A 138 -14.30 15.48 14.43
CA ASP A 138 -15.28 16.05 13.51
C ASP A 138 -14.72 16.30 12.10
N ALA A 139 -13.41 16.49 11.97
CA ALA A 139 -12.76 16.57 10.65
C ALA A 139 -12.89 15.23 9.90
N GLY A 140 -12.78 14.10 10.61
CA GLY A 140 -12.98 12.78 9.99
C GLY A 140 -14.40 12.59 9.45
N LYS A 141 -15.42 13.00 10.22
CA LYS A 141 -16.82 12.95 9.78
C LYS A 141 -17.09 13.88 8.58
N ALA A 142 -16.49 15.08 8.58
CA ALA A 142 -16.60 16.01 7.47
C ALA A 142 -15.95 15.44 6.19
N TYR A 143 -14.77 14.83 6.35
CA TYR A 143 -14.05 14.17 5.27
C TYR A 143 -14.82 13.00 4.63
N VAL A 144 -15.42 12.10 5.42
CA VAL A 144 -16.22 10.98 4.88
C VAL A 144 -17.42 11.48 4.08
N LYS A 145 -18.11 12.51 4.59
CA LYS A 145 -19.22 13.15 3.86
C LYS A 145 -18.75 13.75 2.54
N TRP A 146 -17.60 14.42 2.55
CA TRP A 146 -17.00 14.96 1.34
C TRP A 146 -16.59 13.86 0.36
N CYS A 147 -15.99 12.75 0.82
CA CYS A 147 -15.60 11.62 -0.04
C CYS A 147 -16.82 11.04 -0.77
N ALA A 148 -17.91 10.79 -0.04
CA ALA A 148 -19.15 10.30 -0.62
C ALA A 148 -19.71 11.27 -1.66
N GLN A 149 -19.78 12.56 -1.34
CA GLN A 149 -20.26 13.59 -2.28
C GLN A 149 -19.39 13.69 -3.54
N MET A 150 -18.06 13.69 -3.38
CA MET A 150 -17.10 13.76 -4.48
C MET A 150 -17.21 12.54 -5.40
N ALA A 151 -17.33 11.33 -4.83
CA ALA A 151 -17.50 10.09 -5.57
C ALA A 151 -18.82 10.07 -6.35
N LEU A 152 -19.93 10.45 -5.71
CA LEU A 152 -21.25 10.53 -6.36
C LEU A 152 -21.28 11.57 -7.49
N ALA A 153 -20.62 12.71 -7.30
CA ALA A 153 -20.51 13.75 -8.31
C ALA A 153 -19.75 13.28 -9.57
N GLN A 154 -18.95 12.22 -9.48
CA GLN A 154 -18.32 11.62 -10.66
C GLN A 154 -19.35 10.98 -11.61
N ASN A 155 -20.59 10.69 -11.16
CA ASN A 155 -21.69 10.16 -11.97
C ASN A 155 -21.28 8.99 -12.87
N ILE A 156 -20.81 7.90 -12.27
CA ILE A 156 -20.33 6.69 -12.97
C ILE A 156 -21.45 5.75 -13.42
N GLY A 157 -22.69 6.01 -13.00
CA GLY A 157 -23.87 5.21 -13.36
C GLY A 157 -23.94 3.81 -12.71
N VAL A 158 -23.01 3.49 -11.81
CA VAL A 158 -23.02 2.26 -11.01
C VAL A 158 -22.85 2.60 -9.51
N PRO A 159 -23.22 1.71 -8.57
CA PRO A 159 -23.13 2.01 -7.15
C PRO A 159 -21.70 2.21 -6.66
N TRP A 160 -21.57 3.07 -5.65
CA TRP A 160 -20.35 3.26 -4.89
C TRP A 160 -20.43 2.52 -3.55
N ILE A 161 -19.28 1.99 -3.11
CA ILE A 161 -19.12 1.29 -1.85
C ILE A 161 -18.05 1.96 -0.96
N MET A 162 -18.10 1.69 0.35
CA MET A 162 -17.06 1.99 1.34
C MET A 162 -16.94 0.83 2.33
N CYS A 163 -15.78 0.16 2.40
CA CYS A 163 -15.54 -0.91 3.36
C CYS A 163 -15.23 -0.38 4.76
N GLN A 164 -15.64 -1.12 5.79
CA GLN A 164 -15.52 -0.76 7.22
C GLN A 164 -15.92 0.70 7.51
N GLN A 165 -17.02 1.16 6.91
CA GLN A 165 -17.54 2.52 7.11
C GLN A 165 -18.97 2.47 7.68
N PRO A 166 -19.15 2.30 9.00
CA PRO A 166 -20.48 2.15 9.61
C PRO A 166 -21.44 3.30 9.33
N ASP A 167 -20.94 4.52 9.15
CA ASP A 167 -21.72 5.74 8.87
C ASP A 167 -21.58 6.23 7.42
N ALA A 168 -21.29 5.33 6.46
CA ALA A 168 -21.23 5.66 5.04
C ALA A 168 -22.48 6.46 4.61
N PRO A 169 -22.32 7.69 4.07
CA PRO A 169 -23.44 8.52 3.65
C PRO A 169 -24.22 7.89 2.50
N GLN A 170 -25.54 7.89 2.58
CA GLN A 170 -26.38 7.39 1.49
C GLN A 170 -26.18 8.21 0.20
N PRO A 171 -26.25 7.59 -1.00
CA PRO A 171 -26.55 6.18 -1.28
C PRO A 171 -25.32 5.25 -1.32
N ILE A 172 -24.18 5.63 -0.73
CA ILE A 172 -23.01 4.75 -0.65
C ILE A 172 -23.36 3.52 0.20
N ILE A 173 -22.98 2.33 -0.29
CA ILE A 173 -23.21 1.07 0.42
C ILE A 173 -21.99 0.78 1.30
N ASN A 174 -22.18 0.66 2.61
CA ASN A 174 -21.11 0.18 3.48
C ASN A 174 -20.96 -1.34 3.37
N THR A 175 -19.71 -1.81 3.37
CA THR A 175 -19.37 -3.22 3.25
C THR A 175 -18.50 -3.69 4.41
N CYS A 176 -18.30 -5.00 4.51
CA CYS A 176 -17.54 -5.62 5.59
C CYS A 176 -16.25 -6.24 5.05
N ASN A 177 -15.22 -6.25 5.89
CA ASN A 177 -13.95 -6.96 5.68
C ASN A 177 -13.68 -7.85 6.90
N GLY A 178 -12.97 -8.96 6.73
CA GLY A 178 -12.66 -9.85 7.84
C GLY A 178 -12.48 -11.32 7.46
N TYR A 179 -12.22 -12.15 8.46
CA TYR A 179 -12.36 -13.60 8.33
C TYR A 179 -13.84 -14.03 8.25
N TYR A 180 -14.73 -13.26 8.89
CA TYR A 180 -16.15 -13.55 9.04
C TYR A 180 -17.00 -12.28 9.05
N CYS A 181 -17.98 -12.18 8.15
CA CYS A 181 -18.95 -11.07 8.12
C CYS A 181 -20.42 -11.52 8.15
N HIS A 182 -20.71 -12.75 8.59
CA HIS A 182 -22.08 -13.27 8.65
C HIS A 182 -23.01 -12.46 9.59
N ASN A 183 -22.48 -11.76 10.60
CA ASN A 183 -23.28 -10.88 11.47
C ASN A 183 -23.34 -9.42 11.01
N PHE A 184 -22.58 -9.05 9.97
CA PHE A 184 -22.60 -7.69 9.44
C PHE A 184 -24.00 -7.32 8.95
N LYS A 185 -24.39 -6.07 9.20
CA LYS A 185 -25.61 -5.47 8.70
C LYS A 185 -25.25 -4.13 8.05
N PRO A 186 -25.67 -3.87 6.80
CA PRO A 186 -25.47 -2.56 6.20
C PRO A 186 -26.21 -1.49 7.01
N ASN A 187 -25.72 -0.26 6.95
CA ASN A 187 -26.24 0.87 7.73
C ASN A 187 -27.58 1.40 7.19
N ASN A 188 -28.01 0.92 6.03
CA ASN A 188 -29.32 1.14 5.44
C ASN A 188 -29.98 -0.22 5.13
N LEU A 189 -31.21 -0.41 5.60
CA LEU A 189 -32.00 -1.63 5.40
C LEU A 189 -32.29 -1.94 3.93
N LYS A 190 -32.20 -0.94 3.04
CA LYS A 190 -32.38 -1.11 1.59
C LYS A 190 -31.08 -1.48 0.86
N SER A 191 -29.93 -1.38 1.53
CA SER A 191 -28.65 -1.70 0.93
C SER A 191 -28.37 -3.20 0.98
N PRO A 192 -27.75 -3.78 -0.05
CA PRO A 192 -27.32 -5.18 -0.04
C PRO A 192 -26.22 -5.42 0.99
N LYS A 193 -26.18 -6.62 1.56
CA LYS A 193 -25.13 -7.06 2.47
C LYS A 193 -23.94 -7.63 1.67
N MET A 194 -22.83 -6.91 1.66
CA MET A 194 -21.65 -7.21 0.85
C MET A 194 -20.38 -7.40 1.73
N PHE A 195 -19.54 -8.36 1.34
CA PHE A 195 -18.30 -8.75 2.01
C PHE A 195 -17.15 -8.59 1.01
N THR A 196 -16.50 -7.43 1.08
CA THR A 196 -15.50 -6.97 0.09
C THR A 196 -14.12 -7.56 0.33
N GLU A 197 -13.83 -8.00 1.55
CA GLU A 197 -12.61 -8.77 1.83
C GLU A 197 -12.91 -9.91 2.77
N ASN A 198 -13.09 -11.09 2.20
CA ASN A 198 -12.98 -12.34 2.92
C ASN A 198 -11.50 -12.75 2.96
N TRP A 199 -10.86 -12.57 4.12
CA TRP A 199 -9.44 -12.86 4.30
C TRP A 199 -9.19 -14.37 4.34
N ILE A 200 -8.94 -14.96 3.18
CA ILE A 200 -8.72 -16.41 3.02
C ILE A 200 -7.36 -16.91 3.52
N GLY A 201 -6.57 -16.02 4.12
CA GLY A 201 -5.23 -16.24 4.65
C GLY A 201 -4.72 -14.92 5.21
N TRP A 202 -3.41 -14.66 5.13
CA TRP A 202 -2.84 -13.41 5.61
C TRP A 202 -1.52 -13.08 4.89
N PHE A 203 -1.14 -11.81 4.90
CA PHE A 203 0.14 -11.37 4.37
C PHE A 203 1.32 -11.84 5.26
N GLN A 204 2.48 -12.06 4.64
CA GLN A 204 3.69 -12.47 5.36
C GLN A 204 4.64 -11.29 5.59
N LYS A 205 5.08 -11.13 6.84
CA LYS A 205 6.19 -10.22 7.19
C LYS A 205 7.55 -10.92 7.17
N TRP A 206 8.61 -10.16 6.91
CA TRP A 206 9.98 -10.65 7.03
C TRP A 206 10.26 -11.16 8.44
N GLY A 207 10.74 -12.41 8.54
CA GLY A 207 11.05 -13.07 9.81
C GLY A 207 9.88 -13.79 10.48
N GLU A 208 8.65 -13.68 9.93
CA GLU A 208 7.49 -14.44 10.39
C GLU A 208 7.29 -15.76 9.63
N ARG A 209 6.54 -16.67 10.23
CA ARG A 209 6.08 -17.91 9.58
C ARG A 209 5.06 -17.57 8.49
N VAL A 210 4.98 -18.42 7.45
CA VAL A 210 3.95 -18.31 6.42
C VAL A 210 2.58 -18.50 7.07
N PRO A 211 1.67 -17.51 7.01
CA PRO A 211 0.31 -17.65 7.53
C PRO A 211 -0.49 -18.64 6.68
N HIS A 212 -1.46 -19.32 7.31
CA HIS A 212 -2.31 -20.29 6.64
C HIS A 212 -3.73 -20.22 7.21
N ARG A 213 -4.74 -20.39 6.35
CA ARG A 213 -6.15 -20.57 6.73
C ARG A 213 -6.73 -21.70 5.89
N SER A 214 -7.35 -22.67 6.55
CA SER A 214 -7.81 -23.86 5.83
C SER A 214 -8.97 -23.56 4.87
N ALA A 215 -9.07 -24.37 3.82
CA ALA A 215 -10.15 -24.27 2.84
C ALA A 215 -11.53 -24.52 3.49
N GLU A 216 -11.61 -25.40 4.48
CA GLU A 216 -12.84 -25.71 5.22
C GLU A 216 -13.35 -24.50 6.03
N ASP A 217 -12.46 -23.78 6.72
CA ASP A 217 -12.81 -22.57 7.47
C ASP A 217 -13.27 -21.45 6.52
N SER A 218 -12.54 -21.26 5.42
CA SER A 218 -12.90 -20.29 4.38
C SER A 218 -14.27 -20.60 3.77
N ALA A 219 -14.51 -21.85 3.37
CA ALA A 219 -15.80 -22.30 2.83
C ALA A 219 -16.94 -22.14 3.85
N PHE A 220 -16.68 -22.47 5.13
CA PHE A 220 -17.65 -22.28 6.21
C PHE A 220 -18.02 -20.81 6.40
N SER A 221 -17.03 -19.89 6.37
CA SER A 221 -17.29 -18.45 6.47
C SER A 221 -18.17 -17.95 5.33
N VAL A 222 -17.90 -18.39 4.09
CA VAL A 222 -18.69 -18.04 2.90
C VAL A 222 -20.12 -18.57 3.02
N ALA A 223 -20.28 -19.86 3.32
CA ALA A 223 -21.60 -20.48 3.46
C ALA A 223 -22.44 -19.79 4.54
N ARG A 224 -21.82 -19.49 5.69
CA ARG A 224 -22.48 -18.79 6.80
C ARG A 224 -22.87 -17.36 6.42
N PHE A 225 -22.06 -16.67 5.62
CA PHE A 225 -22.37 -15.33 5.13
C PHE A 225 -23.60 -15.32 4.21
N PHE A 226 -23.64 -16.19 3.19
CA PHE A 226 -24.77 -16.30 2.28
C PHE A 226 -26.05 -16.78 2.97
N GLN A 227 -25.96 -17.76 3.90
CA GLN A 227 -27.10 -18.21 4.71
C GLN A 227 -27.74 -17.07 5.52
N ASN A 228 -26.96 -16.04 5.88
CA ASN A 228 -27.42 -14.86 6.61
C ASN A 228 -27.70 -13.66 5.68
N GLY A 229 -28.16 -13.92 4.46
CA GLY A 229 -28.62 -12.92 3.50
C GLY A 229 -27.51 -12.09 2.86
N GLY A 230 -26.26 -12.55 2.91
CA GLY A 230 -25.18 -11.98 2.11
C GLY A 230 -25.44 -12.17 0.61
N VAL A 231 -25.02 -11.20 -0.21
CA VAL A 231 -25.25 -11.26 -1.68
C VAL A 231 -23.97 -11.13 -2.51
N LEU A 232 -22.86 -10.74 -1.89
CA LEU A 232 -21.55 -10.60 -2.53
C LEU A 232 -20.46 -10.96 -1.54
N ASN A 233 -19.59 -11.90 -1.91
CA ASN A 233 -18.37 -12.25 -1.19
C ASN A 233 -17.20 -12.16 -2.16
N ASN A 234 -16.20 -11.36 -1.81
CA ASN A 234 -14.94 -11.26 -2.54
C ASN A 234 -13.81 -11.90 -1.72
N TYR A 235 -13.01 -12.78 -2.33
CA TYR A 235 -11.85 -13.37 -1.69
C TYR A 235 -10.67 -12.40 -1.75
N TYR A 236 -10.21 -11.97 -0.57
CA TYR A 236 -8.99 -11.20 -0.43
C TYR A 236 -7.92 -12.14 0.15
N MET A 237 -6.99 -12.71 -0.64
CA MET A 237 -6.77 -12.53 -2.07
C MET A 237 -7.14 -13.78 -2.88
N TYR A 238 -7.89 -13.68 -3.97
CA TYR A 238 -8.04 -14.84 -4.87
C TYR A 238 -6.72 -15.23 -5.56
N HIS A 239 -5.93 -14.21 -5.91
CA HIS A 239 -4.54 -14.30 -6.29
C HIS A 239 -3.82 -13.09 -5.70
N GLY A 240 -2.85 -13.32 -4.80
CA GLY A 240 -2.13 -12.22 -4.17
C GLY A 240 -0.85 -11.82 -4.93
N GLY A 241 -0.12 -12.80 -5.47
CA GLY A 241 1.02 -12.54 -6.36
C GLY A 241 2.28 -12.06 -5.65
N THR A 242 2.97 -11.08 -6.24
CA THR A 242 4.33 -10.67 -5.84
C THR A 242 4.49 -9.15 -5.80
N ASN A 243 5.08 -8.65 -4.71
CA ASN A 243 5.50 -7.26 -4.53
C ASN A 243 6.79 -6.98 -5.33
N PHE A 244 6.68 -6.80 -6.64
CA PHE A 244 7.83 -6.57 -7.51
C PHE A 244 8.54 -5.23 -7.27
N GLY A 245 9.85 -5.23 -7.51
CA GLY A 245 10.68 -4.04 -7.36
C GLY A 245 10.78 -3.59 -5.89
N ARG A 246 10.69 -2.28 -5.66
CA ARG A 246 10.88 -1.67 -4.33
C ARG A 246 9.79 -0.69 -3.91
N THR A 247 8.76 -0.51 -4.73
CA THR A 247 7.67 0.46 -4.50
C THR A 247 6.31 -0.24 -4.48
N ALA A 248 6.26 -1.51 -4.07
CA ALA A 248 5.05 -2.32 -4.06
C ALA A 248 4.67 -2.74 -2.64
N GLY A 249 5.56 -3.42 -1.91
CA GLY A 249 5.27 -3.88 -0.55
C GLY A 249 5.27 -2.77 0.50
N ALA A 250 4.36 -2.86 1.46
CA ALA A 250 4.34 -2.06 2.68
C ALA A 250 5.55 -2.38 3.59
N PRO A 251 5.82 -1.54 4.61
CA PRO A 251 6.92 -1.78 5.53
C PRO A 251 6.91 -3.19 6.12
N TYR A 252 8.07 -3.85 6.07
CA TYR A 252 8.30 -5.21 6.57
C TYR A 252 7.55 -6.34 5.83
N MET A 253 6.86 -6.05 4.73
CA MET A 253 6.25 -7.09 3.89
C MET A 253 7.29 -7.87 3.12
N THR A 254 7.10 -9.18 3.06
CA THR A 254 7.91 -10.01 2.15
C THR A 254 7.62 -9.66 0.69
N THR A 255 8.54 -10.04 -0.19
CA THR A 255 8.33 -9.92 -1.64
C THR A 255 7.17 -10.80 -2.10
N SER A 256 6.94 -11.93 -1.46
CA SER A 256 5.75 -12.76 -1.71
C SER A 256 4.51 -12.08 -1.11
N TYR A 257 3.46 -11.96 -1.92
CA TYR A 257 2.12 -11.62 -1.43
C TYR A 257 1.17 -12.80 -1.67
N ASN A 258 1.66 -14.03 -1.54
CA ASN A 258 0.90 -15.26 -1.80
C ASN A 258 -0.45 -15.31 -1.05
N TYR A 259 -0.49 -14.84 0.20
CA TYR A 259 -1.71 -14.73 1.02
C TYR A 259 -2.40 -16.06 1.35
N ASP A 260 -1.78 -17.21 1.08
CA ASP A 260 -2.44 -18.54 1.07
C ASP A 260 -3.59 -18.59 0.05
N ALA A 261 -3.42 -17.88 -1.06
CA ALA A 261 -4.43 -17.71 -2.09
C ALA A 261 -4.70 -18.99 -2.91
N PRO A 262 -5.94 -19.19 -3.41
CA PRO A 262 -6.29 -20.29 -4.31
C PRO A 262 -5.36 -20.40 -5.53
N ILE A 263 -4.85 -19.28 -6.04
CA ILE A 263 -3.89 -19.25 -7.13
C ILE A 263 -2.53 -18.77 -6.63
N ASP A 264 -1.61 -19.73 -6.49
CA ASP A 264 -0.19 -19.50 -6.23
C ASP A 264 0.64 -19.54 -7.53
N ASP A 265 1.45 -18.51 -7.77
CA ASP A 265 2.39 -18.41 -8.89
C ASP A 265 3.87 -18.27 -8.44
N SER A 266 4.16 -18.50 -7.16
CA SER A 266 5.48 -18.32 -6.56
C SER A 266 6.61 -19.17 -7.20
N ASN A 267 6.26 -20.22 -7.92
CA ASN A 267 7.20 -21.16 -8.55
C ASN A 267 7.90 -20.64 -9.83
N GLY A 268 7.60 -19.40 -10.28
CA GLY A 268 8.13 -18.82 -11.53
C GLY A 268 9.08 -17.62 -11.38
N LEU A 269 9.49 -17.27 -10.17
CA LEU A 269 10.22 -16.02 -9.91
C LEU A 269 11.74 -16.18 -10.08
N ASN A 270 12.37 -15.19 -10.74
CA ASN A 270 13.82 -15.05 -10.83
C ASN A 270 14.32 -13.94 -9.91
N TRP A 271 15.50 -14.14 -9.32
CA TRP A 271 16.17 -13.09 -8.55
C TRP A 271 16.62 -11.95 -9.46
N GLU A 272 16.25 -10.73 -9.10
CA GLU A 272 16.77 -9.51 -9.70
C GLU A 272 17.59 -8.70 -8.68
N TRP A 273 18.52 -7.90 -9.18
CA TRP A 273 19.35 -7.02 -8.36
C TRP A 273 19.40 -5.64 -8.97
N LYS A 274 19.48 -4.60 -8.12
CA LYS A 274 19.61 -3.21 -8.53
C LYS A 274 20.89 -2.63 -7.96
N MET A 275 21.66 -1.92 -8.79
CA MET A 275 22.84 -1.19 -8.32
C MET A 275 22.42 0.06 -7.57
N GLU A 276 23.06 0.27 -6.42
CA GLU A 276 22.98 1.51 -5.65
C GLU A 276 24.33 2.24 -5.72
N PRO A 277 24.36 3.57 -5.91
CA PRO A 277 25.59 4.33 -6.01
C PRO A 277 26.31 4.39 -4.64
N LYS A 278 27.19 3.42 -4.38
CA LYS A 278 27.94 3.29 -3.12
C LYS A 278 29.37 3.85 -3.17
N LYS A 279 29.97 3.95 -4.37
CA LYS A 279 31.42 4.19 -4.51
C LYS A 279 31.86 5.52 -3.89
N ASP A 280 31.24 6.63 -4.29
CA ASP A 280 31.60 7.96 -3.77
C ASP A 280 31.22 8.12 -2.29
N THR A 281 30.10 7.54 -1.89
CA THR A 281 29.58 7.64 -0.52
C THR A 281 30.49 6.94 0.49
N MET A 282 31.07 5.78 0.16
CA MET A 282 32.07 5.10 0.99
C MET A 282 33.39 5.89 1.13
N HIS A 283 33.60 6.90 0.29
CA HIS A 283 34.73 7.83 0.39
C HIS A 283 34.38 9.11 1.16
N GLY A 284 33.19 9.21 1.74
CA GLY A 284 32.73 10.40 2.46
C GLY A 284 32.24 11.52 1.54
N LYS A 285 31.99 11.22 0.26
CA LYS A 285 31.46 12.20 -0.70
C LYS A 285 29.95 12.07 -0.75
N GLY A 286 29.26 13.05 -0.16
CA GLY A 286 27.81 13.22 -0.27
C GLY A 286 27.45 14.39 -1.19
N ASN A 287 26.25 14.34 -1.75
CA ASN A 287 25.72 15.40 -2.61
C ASN A 287 25.09 16.56 -1.82
N ILE A 288 24.86 16.35 -0.52
CA ILE A 288 24.17 17.30 0.38
C ILE A 288 24.97 17.42 1.67
N LYS A 289 25.08 18.64 2.20
CA LYS A 289 25.63 18.94 3.54
C LYS A 289 24.57 19.68 4.35
N ALA A 290 24.38 19.27 5.60
CA ALA A 290 23.48 19.92 6.54
C ALA A 290 24.11 19.93 7.94
N HIS A 291 23.76 20.94 8.74
CA HIS A 291 24.19 21.05 10.13
C HIS A 291 23.25 20.33 11.12
N GLN A 292 22.29 19.56 10.59
CA GLN A 292 21.31 18.78 11.34
C GLN A 292 21.03 17.45 10.64
N LEU A 293 20.47 16.49 11.38
CA LEU A 293 19.95 15.25 10.80
C LEU A 293 18.64 15.56 10.07
N LEU A 294 18.55 15.15 8.81
CA LEU A 294 17.38 15.30 7.96
C LEU A 294 16.63 13.96 7.87
N GLU A 295 15.32 14.00 7.64
CA GLU A 295 14.49 12.79 7.56
C GLU A 295 14.73 12.06 6.22
N GLN A 296 14.65 10.72 6.25
CA GLN A 296 15.04 9.89 5.11
C GLN A 296 14.08 10.03 3.93
N LYS A 297 12.76 9.98 4.14
CA LYS A 297 11.77 10.09 3.06
C LYS A 297 11.80 11.46 2.43
N GLU A 298 12.00 12.52 3.22
CA GLU A 298 12.16 13.89 2.71
C GLU A 298 13.37 14.00 1.77
N LEU A 299 14.49 13.35 2.10
CA LEU A 299 15.71 13.41 1.31
C LEU A 299 15.73 12.47 0.11
N THR A 300 15.28 11.22 0.28
CA THR A 300 15.36 10.23 -0.80
C THR A 300 14.18 10.32 -1.74
N LEU A 301 13.05 10.90 -1.31
CA LEU A 301 11.78 10.86 -2.04
C LEU A 301 11.43 9.45 -2.53
N ASP A 302 11.80 8.45 -1.72
CA ASP A 302 11.64 7.03 -2.04
C ASP A 302 12.29 6.64 -3.39
N ALA A 303 13.31 7.39 -3.84
CA ALA A 303 14.10 7.04 -5.02
C ALA A 303 15.09 5.89 -4.73
N SER A 304 15.52 5.75 -3.47
CA SER A 304 16.33 4.65 -2.96
C SER A 304 15.92 4.29 -1.53
N ASP A 305 16.08 3.01 -1.18
CA ASP A 305 15.88 2.49 0.19
C ASP A 305 17.03 2.91 1.12
N TYR A 306 18.14 3.40 0.55
CA TYR A 306 19.37 3.71 1.25
C TYR A 306 19.60 5.22 1.36
N LEU A 307 19.88 5.69 2.57
CA LEU A 307 20.41 7.02 2.84
C LEU A 307 21.66 6.90 3.71
N TRP A 308 22.72 7.61 3.32
CA TRP A 308 23.98 7.64 4.05
C TRP A 308 24.07 8.91 4.89
N TYR A 309 24.06 8.73 6.21
CA TYR A 309 24.44 9.77 7.15
C TYR A 309 25.94 9.67 7.41
N MET A 310 26.67 10.73 7.08
CA MET A 310 28.13 10.80 7.23
C MET A 310 28.48 12.02 8.09
N THR A 311 29.37 11.84 9.04
CA THR A 311 29.93 12.91 9.85
C THR A 311 31.39 12.59 10.15
N SER A 312 32.19 13.60 10.47
CA SER A 312 33.58 13.40 10.87
C SER A 312 33.84 13.98 12.24
N VAL A 313 34.68 13.30 13.02
CA VAL A 313 35.13 13.75 14.34
C VAL A 313 36.64 13.86 14.33
N ASP A 314 37.16 15.03 14.66
CA ASP A 314 38.60 15.27 14.80
C ASP A 314 39.04 14.96 16.23
N ILE A 315 40.00 14.05 16.37
CA ILE A 315 40.42 13.51 17.67
C ILE A 315 41.90 13.81 17.84
N ASN A 316 42.22 14.70 18.78
CA ASN A 316 43.60 15.15 19.02
C ASN A 316 44.35 14.31 20.07
N ASP A 317 43.62 13.67 20.99
CA ASP A 317 44.19 12.82 22.03
C ASP A 317 43.35 11.55 22.18
N THR A 318 43.88 10.41 21.75
CA THR A 318 43.19 9.12 21.81
C THR A 318 43.20 8.47 23.20
N SER A 319 43.95 9.00 24.17
CA SER A 319 44.09 8.40 25.51
C SER A 319 42.75 8.29 26.24
N ILE A 320 41.90 9.32 26.10
CA ILE A 320 40.55 9.37 26.69
C ILE A 320 39.48 8.63 25.86
N TRP A 321 39.78 8.26 24.62
CA TRP A 321 38.84 7.62 23.68
C TRP A 321 39.13 6.12 23.45
N SER A 322 40.01 5.53 24.26
CA SER A 322 40.41 4.11 24.17
C SER A 322 39.23 3.13 24.27
N ASN A 323 38.15 3.50 24.97
CA ASN A 323 36.89 2.77 25.08
C ASN A 323 35.72 3.61 24.57
N SER A 324 35.68 3.86 23.25
CA SER A 324 34.60 4.63 22.63
C SER A 324 33.48 3.74 22.11
N THR A 325 32.25 4.22 22.20
CA THR A 325 31.06 3.55 21.67
C THR A 325 30.34 4.49 20.71
N LEU A 326 30.09 4.02 19.49
CA LEU A 326 29.16 4.69 18.57
C LEU A 326 27.74 4.31 18.97
N ARG A 327 26.95 5.30 19.37
CA ARG A 327 25.54 5.15 19.73
C ARG A 327 24.67 5.98 18.80
N VAL A 328 23.70 5.34 18.14
CA VAL A 328 22.76 5.99 17.22
C VAL A 328 21.34 5.58 17.59
N ASN A 329 20.52 6.55 17.97
CA ASN A 329 19.07 6.36 18.14
C ASN A 329 18.39 6.59 16.79
N THR A 330 17.57 5.65 16.33
CA THR A 330 16.90 5.78 15.04
C THR A 330 15.47 5.25 15.06
N MET A 331 14.63 5.82 14.20
CA MET A 331 13.30 5.31 13.84
C MET A 331 13.32 4.55 12.51
N GLY A 332 14.47 4.47 11.84
CA GLY A 332 14.63 3.74 10.59
C GLY A 332 14.52 2.22 10.76
N HIS A 333 14.29 1.52 9.66
CA HIS A 333 14.07 0.07 9.69
C HIS A 333 15.35 -0.73 9.90
N THR A 334 16.49 -0.25 9.39
CA THR A 334 17.80 -0.91 9.52
C THR A 334 18.91 0.14 9.52
N LEU A 335 19.94 -0.08 10.33
CA LEU A 335 21.14 0.74 10.38
C LEU A 335 22.37 -0.16 10.21
N HIS A 336 23.24 0.22 9.28
CA HIS A 336 24.58 -0.36 9.13
C HIS A 336 25.61 0.67 9.57
N GLY A 337 26.48 0.30 10.51
CA GLY A 337 27.54 1.18 11.01
C GLY A 337 28.86 0.97 10.25
N TYR A 338 29.51 2.08 9.94
CA TYR A 338 30.85 2.12 9.39
C TYR A 338 31.69 3.16 10.15
N VAL A 339 32.95 2.85 10.42
CA VAL A 339 33.93 3.78 10.98
C VAL A 339 35.25 3.63 10.24
N ASN A 340 35.83 4.73 9.80
CA ASN A 340 37.05 4.76 8.99
C ASN A 340 36.96 3.81 7.77
N ARG A 341 35.81 3.84 7.10
CA ARG A 341 35.46 3.00 5.94
C ARG A 341 35.41 1.49 6.24
N LYS A 342 35.46 1.07 7.51
CA LYS A 342 35.32 -0.32 7.94
C LYS A 342 33.93 -0.57 8.49
N TYR A 343 33.31 -1.65 8.05
CA TYR A 343 32.04 -2.12 8.59
C TYR A 343 32.22 -2.60 10.03
N ILE A 344 31.34 -2.14 10.93
CA ILE A 344 31.39 -2.47 12.37
C ILE A 344 30.15 -3.22 12.86
N GLY A 345 29.15 -3.42 11.99
CA GLY A 345 27.95 -4.19 12.28
C GLY A 345 26.67 -3.52 11.80
N TYR A 346 25.56 -4.18 12.10
CA TYR A 346 24.22 -3.69 11.81
C TYR A 346 23.28 -3.98 12.95
N GLN A 347 22.15 -3.29 12.94
CA GLN A 347 20.99 -3.61 13.74
C GLN A 347 19.75 -3.19 12.95
N PHE A 348 18.66 -3.92 13.14
CA PHE A 348 17.39 -3.64 12.48
C PHE A 348 16.29 -3.55 13.52
N SER A 349 15.25 -2.81 13.16
CA SER A 349 14.06 -2.65 13.95
C SER A 349 13.20 -3.90 13.88
N GLN A 350 12.65 -4.32 15.02
CA GLN A 350 11.56 -5.27 15.04
C GLN A 350 10.25 -4.48 14.86
N TRP A 351 9.59 -4.67 13.71
CA TRP A 351 8.26 -4.12 13.43
C TRP A 351 8.13 -2.60 13.43
N GLY A 352 9.17 -1.88 13.03
CA GLY A 352 9.13 -0.41 12.93
C GLY A 352 9.31 0.31 14.26
N ASN A 353 9.59 -0.41 15.34
CA ASN A 353 9.93 0.18 16.62
C ASN A 353 11.27 0.92 16.55
N LYS A 354 11.36 2.06 17.24
CA LYS A 354 12.62 2.77 17.44
C LYS A 354 13.64 1.83 18.11
N PHE A 355 14.89 1.93 17.70
CA PHE A 355 15.97 1.19 18.34
C PHE A 355 17.22 2.05 18.49
N THR A 356 18.10 1.59 19.39
CA THR A 356 19.42 2.16 19.60
C THR A 356 20.45 1.19 19.06
N TYR A 357 21.24 1.63 18.08
CA TYR A 357 22.44 0.94 17.63
C TYR A 357 23.61 1.33 18.51
N GLU A 358 24.31 0.33 19.06
CA GLU A 358 25.51 0.51 19.87
C GLU A 358 26.60 -0.47 19.45
N LYS A 359 27.79 0.07 19.13
CA LYS A 359 28.99 -0.73 18.90
C LYS A 359 30.23 -0.03 19.45
N ASN A 360 31.14 -0.81 20.01
CA ASN A 360 32.46 -0.33 20.39
C ASN A 360 33.25 0.03 19.12
N VAL A 361 33.95 1.16 19.16
CA VAL A 361 34.70 1.69 18.02
C VAL A 361 36.11 2.06 18.43
N SER A 362 37.07 1.75 17.56
CA SER A 362 38.45 2.18 17.72
C SER A 362 38.67 3.46 16.92
N LEU A 363 38.86 4.55 17.64
CA LEU A 363 39.13 5.86 17.05
C LEU A 363 40.65 6.07 16.90
N LYS A 364 41.05 6.86 15.89
CA LYS A 364 42.46 7.18 15.62
C LYS A 364 42.70 8.67 15.76
N ASN A 365 43.93 9.06 16.05
CA ASN A 365 44.34 10.47 16.04
C ASN A 365 44.17 11.05 14.62
N GLY A 366 43.64 12.27 14.53
CA GLY A 366 43.19 12.91 13.29
C GLY A 366 41.70 12.73 12.99
N THR A 367 41.30 12.98 11.75
CA THR A 367 39.91 12.93 11.32
C THR A 367 39.42 11.48 11.20
N THR A 368 38.39 11.13 11.98
CA THR A 368 37.65 9.88 11.84
C THR A 368 36.34 10.14 11.09
N LEU A 369 36.09 9.38 10.01
CA LEU A 369 34.87 9.41 9.20
C LEU A 369 33.95 8.22 9.51
#